data_AF-A0A2E2Z2X9-F1
#
_entry.id   AF-A0A2E2Z2X9-F1
#
_cell.length_a   1.000
_cell.length_b   1.000
_cell.length_c   1.000
_cell.angle_alpha   90.00
_cell.angle_beta   90.00
_cell.angle_gamma   90.00
#
_symmetry.space_group_name_H-M   'P 1'
#
loop_
_entity.id
_entity.type
_entity.pdbx_description
1 polymer ?
#
loop_
_entity_poly.entity_id
_entity_poly.type
_entity_poly.pdbx_seq_one_letter_code
_entity_poly.pdbx_strand_id
1 'polypeptide(L)'
;TTDGTATEHAIFQVPNYAGKVAVIPSYSRNLCGNCNRIRLTADGNIRNCLYSHNEFDLKDLMRSGGTEKEMKELILSAMWQKLIDGWKAQKTGSDSRGSMTQIGG
;
A
#
# COMPACT_ATOMS: atom_id res chain seq x y z
N THR A 1 3.77 -13.31 23.67
CA THR A 1 3.55 -12.44 22.50
C THR A 1 2.06 -12.30 22.34
N THR A 2 1.52 -11.08 22.36
CA THR A 2 0.13 -10.89 21.93
C THR A 2 0.18 -10.73 20.42
N ASP A 3 -0.41 -11.66 19.69
CA ASP A 3 -0.51 -11.55 18.25
C ASP A 3 -1.34 -10.30 17.93
N GLY A 4 -0.66 -9.26 17.46
CA GLY A 4 -1.32 -8.17 16.77
C GLY A 4 -2.08 -8.75 15.58
N THR A 5 -3.16 -8.09 15.17
CA THR A 5 -3.91 -8.48 13.96
C THR A 5 -2.91 -8.75 12.82
N ALA A 6 -2.97 -9.96 12.28
CA ALA A 6 -1.85 -10.76 11.75
C ALA A 6 -1.01 -10.20 10.58
N THR A 7 -1.01 -8.89 10.26
CA THR A 7 -0.38 -8.42 9.03
C THR A 7 0.39 -7.10 9.07
N GLU A 8 0.55 -6.41 10.20
CA GLU A 8 1.31 -5.14 10.17
C GLU A 8 2.53 -5.08 11.10
N HIS A 9 2.61 -5.89 12.17
CA HIS A 9 3.73 -5.86 13.10
C HIS A 9 3.75 -7.06 14.06
N ALA A 10 4.92 -7.35 14.65
CA ALA A 10 5.08 -8.30 15.76
C ALA A 10 5.30 -7.54 17.07
N ILE A 11 4.49 -7.81 18.10
CA ILE A 11 4.58 -7.13 19.41
C ILE A 11 5.32 -8.01 20.43
N PHE A 12 6.29 -7.41 21.09
CA PHE A 12 7.06 -7.95 22.20
C PHE A 12 6.76 -7.18 23.48
N GLN A 13 6.56 -7.90 24.58
CA GLN A 13 6.34 -7.33 25.91
C GLN A 13 7.10 -8.16 26.94
N VAL A 14 7.87 -7.50 27.79
CA VAL A 14 8.56 -8.14 28.91
C VAL A 14 7.58 -8.25 30.09
N PRO A 15 7.44 -9.43 30.74
CA PRO A 15 6.59 -9.58 31.91
C PRO A 15 6.92 -8.54 32.99
N ASN A 16 5.89 -7.96 33.62
CA ASN A 16 5.99 -6.93 34.66
C ASN A 16 6.49 -5.55 34.21
N TYR A 17 6.59 -5.29 32.90
CA TYR A 17 6.85 -3.96 32.37
C TYR A 17 5.60 -3.38 31.68
N ALA A 18 5.40 -2.07 31.85
CA ALA A 18 4.27 -1.36 31.27
C ALA A 18 4.38 -1.17 29.74
N GLY A 19 5.61 -1.12 29.21
CA GLY A 19 5.89 -0.85 27.80
C GLY A 19 5.80 -2.08 26.89
N LYS A 20 5.58 -1.83 25.60
CA LYS A 20 5.63 -2.82 24.51
C LYS A 20 6.49 -2.30 23.38
N VAL A 21 7.13 -3.20 22.64
CA VAL A 21 7.90 -2.89 21.43
C VAL A 21 7.30 -3.64 20.26
N ALA A 22 7.10 -2.98 19.13
CA ALA A 22 6.59 -3.60 17.91
C ALA A 22 7.61 -3.53 16.77
N VAL A 23 7.72 -4.59 16.00
CA VAL A 23 8.57 -4.66 14.80
C VAL A 23 7.69 -4.74 13.55
N ILE A 24 7.83 -3.76 12.66
CA ILE A 24 7.15 -3.73 11.36
C ILE A 24 8.13 -4.24 10.28
N PRO A 25 7.90 -5.42 9.67
CA PRO A 25 8.80 -6.00 8.67
C PRO A 25 8.62 -5.34 7.29
N SER A 26 9.05 -4.09 7.17
CA SER A 26 8.86 -3.24 5.97
C SER A 26 9.55 -3.77 4.71
N TYR A 27 10.64 -4.54 4.87
CA TYR A 27 11.37 -5.16 3.75
C TYR A 27 10.80 -6.53 3.34
N SER A 28 10.38 -7.36 4.29
CA SER A 28 9.92 -8.74 4.01
C SER A 28 8.61 -8.79 3.21
N ARG A 29 7.83 -7.68 3.19
CA ARG A 29 6.58 -7.52 2.43
C ARG A 29 5.47 -8.52 2.79
N ASN A 30 5.53 -9.13 3.99
CA ASN A 30 4.54 -10.08 4.50
C ASN A 30 3.14 -9.48 4.69
N LEU A 31 3.05 -8.15 4.69
CA LEU A 31 1.81 -7.38 4.84
C LEU A 31 0.96 -7.31 3.56
N CYS A 32 1.50 -7.70 2.40
CA CYS A 32 0.81 -7.51 1.13
C CYS A 32 -0.50 -8.30 1.01
N GLY A 33 -0.56 -9.52 1.55
CA GLY A 33 -1.74 -10.40 1.42
C GLY A 33 -3.02 -9.82 2.02
N ASN A 34 -2.90 -9.02 3.09
CA ASN A 34 -4.06 -8.38 3.73
C ASN A 34 -4.07 -6.86 3.49
N CYS A 35 -3.19 -6.34 2.64
CA CYS A 35 -3.10 -4.91 2.40
C CYS A 35 -4.35 -4.44 1.65
N ASN A 36 -5.18 -3.64 2.32
CA ASN A 36 -6.38 -2.99 1.76
C ASN A 36 -6.17 -1.48 1.51
N ARG A 37 -4.93 -0.99 1.62
CA ARG A 37 -4.60 0.42 1.43
C ARG A 37 -4.61 0.82 -0.04
N ILE A 38 -5.13 2.02 -0.30
CA ILE A 38 -5.08 2.78 -1.54
C ILE A 38 -4.47 4.15 -1.22
N ARG A 39 -3.73 4.74 -2.16
CA ARG A 39 -3.17 6.09 -2.01
C ARG A 39 -3.62 6.99 -3.15
N LEU A 40 -3.75 8.28 -2.83
CA LEU A 40 -3.85 9.36 -3.80
C LEU A 40 -2.53 10.11 -3.79
N THR A 41 -1.89 10.24 -4.95
CA THR A 41 -0.64 11.01 -5.11
C THR A 41 -0.94 12.51 -5.10
N ALA A 42 0.08 13.33 -4.86
CA ALA A 42 -0.07 14.79 -4.89
C ALA A 42 -0.53 15.31 -6.26
N ASP A 43 -0.15 14.61 -7.34
CA ASP A 43 -0.58 14.92 -8.70
C ASP A 43 -2.01 14.45 -9.00
N GLY A 44 -2.66 13.77 -8.06
CA GLY A 44 -4.06 13.36 -8.14
C GLY A 44 -4.31 11.99 -8.78
N ASN A 45 -3.30 11.12 -8.79
CA ASN A 45 -3.45 9.76 -9.29
C ASN A 45 -3.70 8.76 -8.16
N ILE A 46 -4.48 7.73 -8.44
CA ILE A 46 -4.61 6.56 -7.57
C ILE A 46 -3.38 5.68 -7.71
N ARG A 47 -2.82 5.24 -6.58
CA ARG A 47 -1.77 4.23 -6.49
C ARG A 47 -2.20 3.12 -5.54
N ASN A 48 -2.41 1.93 -6.09
CA ASN A 48 -2.94 0.75 -5.39
C ASN A 48 -1.90 -0.03 -4.56
N CYS A 49 -0.61 0.27 -4.74
CA CYS A 49 0.51 -0.34 -4.03
C CYS A 49 1.68 0.64 -3.95
N LEU A 50 2.34 0.72 -2.78
CA LEU A 50 3.52 1.59 -2.60
C LEU A 50 4.62 1.29 -3.63
N TYR A 51 4.78 0.03 -4.01
CA TYR A 51 5.79 -0.44 -4.97
C TYR A 51 5.31 -0.43 -6.43
N SER A 52 4.04 -0.14 -6.71
CA SER A 52 3.53 -0.06 -8.08
C SER A 52 4.05 1.18 -8.78
N HIS A 53 4.37 1.04 -10.07
CA HIS A 53 4.63 2.16 -10.97
C HIS A 53 3.40 2.58 -11.77
N ASN A 54 2.37 1.74 -11.77
CA ASN A 54 1.10 2.06 -12.39
C ASN A 54 0.32 2.97 -11.45
N GLU A 55 -0.12 4.08 -12.02
CA GLU A 55 -0.99 5.07 -11.39
C GLU A 55 -2.20 5.31 -12.31
N PHE A 56 -3.33 5.70 -11.72
CA PHE A 56 -4.59 5.89 -12.45
C PHE A 56 -5.07 7.32 -12.23
N ASP A 57 -5.21 8.10 -13.31
CA ASP A 57 -5.50 9.53 -13.22
C ASP A 57 -6.97 9.80 -12.83
N LEU A 58 -7.17 10.05 -11.53
CA LEU A 58 -8.48 10.39 -10.99
C LEU A 58 -8.77 11.88 -11.16
N LYS A 59 -7.75 12.74 -11.05
CA LYS A 59 -7.91 14.19 -11.10
C LYS A 59 -8.39 14.65 -12.46
N ASP A 60 -7.81 14.14 -13.54
CA ASP A 60 -8.20 14.56 -14.88
C ASP A 60 -9.61 14.04 -15.21
N LEU A 61 -9.95 12.81 -14.80
CA LEU A 61 -11.33 12.29 -14.90
C LEU A 61 -12.34 13.19 -14.17
N MET A 62 -12.02 13.63 -12.95
CA MET A 62 -12.87 14.56 -12.20
C MET A 62 -13.00 15.92 -12.89
N ARG A 63 -11.89 16.46 -13.41
CA ARG A 63 -11.85 17.79 -14.03
C ARG A 63 -12.48 17.84 -15.42
N SER A 64 -12.52 16.72 -16.14
CA SER A 64 -13.21 16.60 -17.42
C SER A 64 -14.73 16.40 -17.27
N GLY A 65 -15.27 16.45 -16.05
CA GLY A 65 -16.69 16.27 -15.79
C GLY A 65 -17.12 14.80 -15.69
N GLY A 66 -16.20 13.89 -15.37
CA GLY A 66 -16.51 12.47 -15.16
C GLY A 66 -17.56 12.25 -14.07
N THR A 67 -18.43 11.28 -14.32
CA THR A 67 -19.52 10.91 -13.43
C THR A 67 -19.03 10.10 -12.23
N GLU A 68 -19.84 10.05 -11.16
CA GLU A 68 -19.56 9.20 -9.99
C GLU A 68 -19.37 7.72 -10.37
N LYS A 69 -20.14 7.25 -11.35
CA LYS A 69 -20.04 5.88 -11.86
C LYS A 69 -18.66 5.61 -12.47
N GLU A 70 -18.17 6.50 -13.32
CA GLU A 70 -16.84 6.38 -13.95
C GLU A 70 -15.73 6.45 -12.91
N MET A 71 -15.83 7.34 -11.93
CA MET A 71 -14.86 7.41 -10.82
C MET A 71 -14.84 6.11 -10.01
N LYS A 72 -16.02 5.56 -9.70
CA LYS A 72 -16.14 4.27 -9.00
C LYS A 72 -15.51 3.14 -9.81
N GLU A 73 -15.79 3.07 -11.11
CA GLU A 73 -15.21 2.07 -12.01
C GLU A 73 -13.69 2.21 -12.08
N LEU A 74 -13.15 3.43 -12.14
CA LEU A 74 -11.71 3.69 -12.11
C LEU A 74 -11.08 3.16 -10.82
N ILE A 75 -11.62 3.53 -9.66
CA ILE A 75 -11.10 3.09 -8.35
C ILE A 75 -11.11 1.57 -8.24
N LEU A 76 -12.22 0.93 -8.62
CA LEU A 76 -12.33 -0.52 -8.54
C LEU A 76 -11.36 -1.21 -9.52
N SER A 77 -11.25 -0.71 -10.75
CA SER A 77 -10.30 -1.23 -11.75
C SER A 77 -8.85 -1.13 -11.26
N ALA A 78 -8.49 -0.01 -10.62
CA ALA A 78 -7.18 0.16 -10.01
C ALA A 78 -6.93 -0.89 -8.93
N MET A 79 -7.91 -1.21 -8.10
CA MET A 79 -7.77 -2.22 -7.06
C MET A 79 -7.72 -3.65 -7.62
N TRP A 80 -8.47 -3.99 -8.68
CA TRP A 80 -8.39 -5.29 -9.33
C TRP A 80 -7.05 -5.56 -10.01
N GLN A 81 -6.37 -4.50 -10.47
CA GLN A 81 -5.03 -4.59 -11.04
C GLN A 81 -3.92 -4.68 -9.97
N LYS A 82 -4.28 -4.65 -8.67
CA LYS A 82 -3.30 -4.78 -7.60
C LYS A 82 -2.63 -6.15 -7.66
N LEU A 83 -1.30 -6.14 -7.72
CA LEU A 83 -0.51 -7.36 -7.76
C LEU A 83 -0.49 -8.05 -6.39
N ILE A 84 -0.24 -9.37 -6.43
CA ILE A 84 -0.26 -10.25 -5.26
C ILE A 84 0.64 -9.77 -4.12
N ASP A 85 1.77 -9.16 -4.45
CA ASP A 85 2.69 -8.59 -3.47
C ASP A 85 3.51 -7.43 -4.03
N GLY A 86 4.24 -6.77 -3.14
CA GLY A 86 5.14 -5.67 -3.50
C GLY A 86 6.34 -6.13 -4.33
N TRP A 87 6.77 -7.40 -4.27
CA TRP A 87 7.88 -7.92 -5.07
C TRP A 87 7.51 -7.98 -6.54
N LYS A 88 6.34 -8.52 -6.85
CA LYS A 88 5.79 -8.55 -8.20
C LYS A 88 5.52 -7.14 -8.70
N ALA A 89 4.98 -6.26 -7.84
CA ALA A 89 4.75 -4.85 -8.20
C ALA A 89 6.02 -4.07 -8.51
N GLN A 90 7.11 -4.29 -7.77
CA GLN A 90 8.37 -3.61 -8.05
C GLN A 90 8.98 -4.08 -9.38
N LYS A 91 8.91 -5.38 -9.69
CA LYS A 91 9.49 -5.96 -10.91
C LYS A 91 8.85 -5.45 -12.21
N THR A 92 7.66 -4.84 -12.16
CA THR A 92 7.02 -4.29 -13.36
C THR A 92 7.58 -2.92 -13.76
N GLY A 93 8.39 -2.28 -12.91
CA GLY A 93 9.06 -1.01 -13.24
C GLY A 93 10.57 -1.09 -13.22
N SER A 94 11.20 0.02 -13.57
CA SER A 94 12.66 0.17 -13.64
C SER A 94 13.30 0.60 -12.30
N ASP A 95 12.50 0.86 -11.28
CA ASP A 95 12.98 1.45 -10.02
C ASP A 95 13.36 0.40 -8.97
N SER A 96 14.48 0.65 -8.30
CA SER A 96 15.14 -0.28 -7.38
C SER A 96 14.75 -0.10 -5.92
N ARG A 97 13.80 0.80 -5.59
CA ARG A 97 13.35 1.06 -4.20
C ARG A 97 12.87 -0.23 -3.51
N GLY A 98 13.73 -0.77 -2.65
CA GLY A 98 13.59 -2.10 -2.06
C GLY A 98 12.83 -2.13 -0.73
N SER A 99 12.64 -0.98 -0.08
CA SER A 99 11.99 -0.88 1.23
C SER A 99 10.98 0.25 1.29
N MET A 100 9.92 0.07 2.09
CA MET A 100 8.92 1.12 2.36
C MET A 100 9.57 2.38 2.95
N THR A 101 10.65 2.22 3.71
CA THR A 101 11.41 3.33 4.31
C THR A 101 11.99 4.30 3.28
N GLN A 102 12.25 3.84 2.05
CA GLN A 102 12.84 4.63 0.97
C GLN A 102 11.80 5.37 0.13
N ILE A 103 10.52 5.02 0.25
CA ILE A 103 9.43 5.57 -0.56
C ILE A 103 8.65 6.63 0.24
N GLY A 104 8.90 6.72 1.55
CA GLY A 104 8.24 7.63 2.49
C GLY A 104 7.76 6.83 3.69
N GLY A 105 8.44 7.03 4.83
CA GLY A 105 8.00 6.57 6.15
C GLY A 105 6.79 7.37 6.62
#